data_AF-A0A085MGD6-F1
#
_entry.id   AF-A0A085MGD6-F1
#
_cell.length_a   1.000
_cell.length_b   1.000
_cell.length_c   1.000
_cell.angle_alpha   90.00
_cell.angle_beta   90.00
_cell.angle_gamma   90.00
#
_symmetry.space_group_name_H-M   'P 1'
#
loop_
_entity.id
_entity.type
_entity.pdbx_description
1 polymer ?
#
loop_
_entity_poly.entity_id
_entity_poly.type
_entity_poly.pdbx_seq_one_letter_code
_entity_poly.pdbx_strand_id
1 'polypeptide(L)'
;MSIAESLGEHRRPPLKNEVLKETVEERMDTTTCKLAEWLGDYNSTVCKRLVQTGKAKKLPKSITRELTKKLRKKRVDACVDLLLLHAEEAFLDTIITCDEKWCLYDSRKCRAPRLDKHEPPKAFPQPNPHPKKVLLSVWWRAKRVIRYQFFKSGETITADVYCGELVIMLQKLQEFCPAFSQSEATAPLP
;
A
#
# COMPACT_ATOMS: atom_id res chain seq x y z
N MET A 1 63.63 -36.06 19.08
CA MET A 1 63.44 -34.69 18.55
C MET A 1 62.07 -34.63 17.89
N SER A 2 61.25 -33.72 18.40
CA SER A 2 59.87 -33.43 18.00
C SER A 2 59.86 -32.58 16.72
N ILE A 3 58.98 -32.89 15.77
CA ILE A 3 58.41 -31.87 14.86
C ILE A 3 56.94 -32.25 14.63
N ALA A 4 56.08 -31.78 15.53
CA ALA A 4 54.66 -31.59 15.24
C ALA A 4 54.43 -30.07 15.21
N GLU A 5 54.66 -29.44 14.05
CA GLU A 5 54.43 -28.02 13.84
C GLU A 5 53.16 -27.79 13.02
N SER A 6 52.14 -27.33 13.77
CA SER A 6 51.04 -26.45 13.39
C SER A 6 50.69 -26.27 11.90
N LEU A 7 49.55 -26.84 11.50
CA LEU A 7 48.64 -26.18 10.56
C LEU A 7 47.58 -25.44 11.39
N GLY A 8 48.01 -24.31 11.97
CA GLY A 8 47.09 -23.35 12.57
C GLY A 8 46.20 -22.80 11.48
N GLU A 9 44.99 -23.34 11.36
CA GLU A 9 43.88 -22.77 10.61
C GLU A 9 43.84 -21.27 10.92
N HIS A 10 44.23 -20.43 9.97
CA HIS A 10 44.07 -18.98 10.05
C HIS A 10 42.57 -18.67 9.97
N ARG A 11 41.84 -18.96 11.06
CA ARG A 11 40.47 -18.51 11.24
C ARG A 11 40.56 -17.01 11.42
N ARG A 12 40.20 -16.27 10.36
CA ARG A 12 39.97 -14.82 10.48
C ARG A 12 39.04 -14.60 11.68
N PRO A 13 39.37 -13.65 12.58
CA PRO A 13 38.53 -13.41 13.74
C PRO A 13 37.11 -13.07 13.28
N PRO A 14 36.06 -13.64 13.91
CA PRO A 14 34.70 -13.41 13.48
C PRO A 14 34.38 -11.92 13.61
N LEU A 15 33.99 -11.30 12.49
CA LEU A 15 33.46 -9.95 12.49
C LEU A 15 32.31 -9.87 13.51
N LYS A 16 32.35 -8.86 14.40
CA LYS A 16 31.34 -8.67 15.44
C LYS A 16 29.97 -8.42 14.79
N ASN A 17 28.93 -9.07 15.30
CA ASN A 17 27.55 -8.93 14.81
C ASN A 17 27.05 -7.46 14.87
N GLU A 18 27.62 -6.64 15.77
CA GLU A 18 27.34 -5.19 15.84
C GLU A 18 27.77 -4.43 14.59
N VAL A 19 28.94 -4.74 14.03
CA VAL A 19 29.45 -4.09 12.80
C VAL A 19 28.56 -4.44 11.60
N LEU A 20 28.06 -5.68 11.56
CA LEU A 20 27.08 -6.10 10.54
C LEU A 20 25.74 -5.38 10.72
N LYS A 21 25.32 -5.11 11.95
CA LYS A 21 24.05 -4.42 12.23
C LYS A 21 24.10 -2.96 11.82
N GLU A 22 25.19 -2.27 12.16
CA GLU A 22 25.45 -0.88 11.83
C GLU A 22 25.53 -0.67 10.31
N THR A 23 26.28 -1.52 9.59
CA THR A 23 26.39 -1.45 8.13
C THR A 23 25.06 -1.70 7.40
N VAL A 24 24.19 -2.55 7.95
CA VAL A 24 22.83 -2.79 7.40
C VAL A 24 21.89 -1.61 7.69
N GLU A 25 22.05 -0.92 8.81
CA GLU A 25 21.24 0.26 9.17
C GLU A 25 21.63 1.49 8.35
N GLU A 26 22.92 1.66 8.07
CA GLU A 26 23.42 2.71 7.18
C GLU A 26 22.98 2.47 5.72
N ARG A 27 22.92 1.21 5.27
CA ARG A 27 22.64 0.85 3.87
C ARG A 27 21.59 -0.24 3.73
N MET A 28 20.33 0.18 3.87
CA MET A 28 19.17 -0.70 3.91
C MET A 28 18.85 -1.46 2.60
N ASP A 29 19.43 -1.06 1.46
CA ASP A 29 19.16 -1.62 0.13
C ASP A 29 20.26 -2.57 -0.38
N THR A 30 21.27 -2.86 0.43
CA THR A 30 22.43 -3.64 0.01
C THR A 30 22.14 -5.15 -0.11
N THR A 31 22.71 -5.80 -1.12
CA THR A 31 22.67 -7.26 -1.25
C THR A 31 23.67 -7.94 -0.32
N THR A 32 23.39 -9.19 0.07
CA THR A 32 24.28 -9.97 0.96
C THR A 32 25.66 -10.22 0.35
N CYS A 33 25.78 -10.28 -0.98
CA CYS A 33 27.07 -10.37 -1.67
C CYS A 33 27.92 -9.11 -1.49
N LYS A 34 27.33 -7.91 -1.68
CA LYS A 34 28.04 -6.64 -1.50
C LYS A 34 28.43 -6.42 -0.03
N LEU A 35 27.56 -6.82 0.90
CA LEU A 35 27.90 -6.82 2.32
C LEU A 35 29.08 -7.76 2.61
N ALA A 36 29.13 -8.94 2.00
CA ALA A 36 30.22 -9.89 2.15
C ALA A 36 31.55 -9.33 1.61
N GLU A 37 31.52 -8.68 0.44
CA GLU A 37 32.69 -8.00 -0.15
C GLU A 37 33.24 -6.89 0.77
N TRP A 38 32.37 -6.04 1.32
CA TRP A 38 32.78 -4.95 2.20
C TRP A 38 33.33 -5.43 3.55
N LEU A 39 32.74 -6.50 4.09
CA LEU A 39 33.16 -7.08 5.36
C LEU A 39 34.34 -8.04 5.18
N GLY A 40 34.80 -8.30 3.95
CA GLY A 40 35.85 -9.27 3.65
C GLY A 40 35.49 -10.70 4.07
N ASP A 41 34.20 -11.01 4.09
CA ASP A 41 33.60 -12.24 4.59
C ASP A 41 32.94 -13.04 3.47
N TYR A 42 32.57 -14.29 3.73
CA TYR A 42 31.84 -15.10 2.75
C TYR A 42 30.32 -14.86 2.83
N ASN A 43 29.63 -14.86 1.68
CA ASN A 43 28.19 -14.58 1.59
C ASN A 43 27.33 -15.48 2.50
N SER A 44 27.63 -16.79 2.60
CA SER A 44 26.89 -17.69 3.51
C SER A 44 27.07 -17.33 4.99
N THR A 45 28.23 -16.80 5.38
CA THR A 45 28.51 -16.32 6.74
C THR A 45 27.67 -15.09 7.05
N VAL A 46 27.62 -14.13 6.13
CA VAL A 46 26.78 -12.93 6.24
C VAL A 46 25.30 -13.31 6.34
N CYS A 47 24.81 -14.21 5.48
CA CYS A 47 23.43 -14.69 5.52
C CYS A 47 23.06 -15.32 6.88
N LYS A 48 23.91 -16.21 7.41
CA LYS A 48 23.70 -16.84 8.72
C LYS A 48 23.66 -15.81 9.85
N ARG A 49 24.58 -14.84 9.83
CA ARG A 49 24.65 -13.78 10.86
C ARG A 49 23.47 -12.82 10.78
N LEU A 50 22.97 -12.46 9.58
CA LEU A 50 21.77 -11.64 9.44
C LEU A 50 20.55 -12.27 10.11
N VAL A 51 20.39 -13.59 9.98
CA VAL A 51 19.34 -14.35 10.67
C VAL A 51 19.52 -14.32 12.19
N GLN A 52 20.75 -14.50 12.69
CA GLN A 52 21.06 -14.42 14.13
C GLN A 52 20.78 -13.03 14.72
N THR A 53 21.03 -11.97 13.96
CA THR A 53 20.77 -10.57 14.37
C THR A 53 19.30 -10.15 14.17
N GLY A 54 18.43 -11.06 13.73
CA GLY A 54 16.99 -10.80 13.51
C GLY A 54 16.70 -9.87 12.33
N LYS A 55 17.67 -9.65 11.43
CA LYS A 55 17.48 -8.83 10.23
C LYS A 55 16.86 -9.69 9.13
N ALA A 56 15.76 -9.22 8.57
CA ALA A 56 15.08 -9.89 7.46
C ALA A 56 14.88 -8.91 6.31
N LYS A 57 15.05 -9.40 5.07
CA LYS A 57 14.75 -8.61 3.87
C LYS A 57 13.23 -8.41 3.78
N LYS A 58 12.78 -7.17 3.91
CA LYS A 58 11.39 -6.78 3.67
C LYS A 58 11.28 -6.08 2.33
N LEU A 59 10.21 -6.37 1.59
CA LEU A 59 9.92 -5.62 0.38
C LEU A 59 9.53 -4.19 0.75
N PRO A 60 10.04 -3.18 0.02
CA PRO A 60 9.63 -1.81 0.25
C PRO A 60 8.13 -1.67 -0.01
N LYS A 61 7.46 -0.86 0.82
CA LYS A 61 6.08 -0.44 0.55
C LYS A 61 6.12 0.59 -0.56
N SER A 62 5.43 0.34 -1.67
CA SER A 62 5.26 1.33 -2.72
C SER A 62 4.36 2.46 -2.21
N ILE A 63 4.81 3.70 -2.39
CA ILE A 63 4.04 4.91 -2.09
C ILE A 63 3.75 5.58 -3.43
N THR A 64 2.49 5.93 -3.69
CA THR A 64 2.03 6.43 -5.00
C THR A 64 2.73 7.74 -5.42
N ARG A 65 3.05 8.62 -4.47
CA ARG A 65 3.70 9.90 -4.74
C ARG A 65 4.51 10.40 -3.55
N GLU A 66 5.67 10.98 -3.80
CA GLU A 66 6.45 11.67 -2.79
C GLU A 66 5.76 12.98 -2.38
N LEU A 67 5.56 13.18 -1.07
CA LEU A 67 4.92 14.38 -0.55
C LEU A 67 5.95 15.48 -0.26
N THR A 68 5.76 16.66 -0.85
CA THR A 68 6.51 17.88 -0.50
C THR A 68 6.23 18.32 0.94
N LYS A 69 7.19 18.98 1.61
CA LYS A 69 7.03 19.51 2.98
C LYS A 69 5.73 20.31 3.18
N LYS A 70 5.38 21.18 2.22
CA LYS A 70 4.13 21.96 2.23
C LYS A 70 2.87 21.08 2.22
N LEU A 71 2.86 20.03 1.40
CA LEU A 71 1.72 19.11 1.31
C LEU A 71 1.60 18.24 2.57
N ARG A 72 2.74 17.86 3.18
CA ARG A 72 2.74 17.16 4.48
C ARG A 72 2.11 18.03 5.56
N LYS A 73 2.53 19.29 5.68
CA LYS A 73 1.97 20.23 6.66
C LYS A 73 0.46 20.39 6.46
N LYS A 74 0.00 20.68 5.24
CA LYS A 74 -1.44 20.78 4.93
C LYS A 74 -2.24 19.54 5.32
N ARG A 75 -1.69 18.34 5.12
CA ARG A 75 -2.35 17.09 5.51
C ARG A 75 -2.44 16.94 7.03
N VAL A 76 -1.37 17.29 7.76
CA VAL A 76 -1.37 17.24 9.23
C VAL A 76 -2.36 18.24 9.78
N ASP A 77 -2.32 19.49 9.32
CA ASP A 77 -3.23 20.55 9.76
C ASP A 77 -4.70 20.13 9.56
N ALA A 78 -5.06 19.68 8.35
CA ALA A 78 -6.41 19.20 8.06
C ALA A 78 -6.82 17.98 8.91
N CYS A 79 -5.90 17.07 9.22
CA CYS A 79 -6.19 15.93 10.10
C CYS A 79 -6.43 16.37 11.55
N VAL A 80 -5.69 17.37 12.04
CA VAL A 80 -5.90 17.92 13.38
C VAL A 80 -7.25 18.60 13.47
N ASP A 81 -7.59 19.43 12.48
CA ASP A 81 -8.89 20.12 12.43
C ASP A 81 -10.05 19.13 12.43
N LEU A 82 -10.00 18.10 11.57
CA LEU A 82 -11.03 17.05 11.51
C LEU A 82 -11.11 16.22 12.80
N LEU A 83 -9.99 16.01 13.49
CA LEU A 83 -9.97 15.27 14.76
C LEU A 83 -10.61 16.07 15.89
N LEU A 84 -10.34 17.39 15.94
CA LEU A 84 -10.97 18.30 16.92
C LEU A 84 -12.48 18.37 16.69
N LEU A 85 -12.92 18.56 15.44
CA LEU A 85 -14.34 18.53 15.08
C LEU A 85 -15.00 17.21 15.50
N HIS A 86 -14.30 16.08 15.34
CA HIS A 86 -14.86 14.78 15.70
C HIS A 86 -14.98 14.60 17.21
N ALA A 87 -14.06 15.20 17.98
CA ALA A 87 -14.10 15.17 19.43
C ALA A 87 -15.26 16.01 19.99
N GLU A 88 -15.63 17.09 19.31
CA GLU A 88 -16.79 17.92 19.67
C GLU A 88 -18.12 17.26 19.27
N GLU A 89 -18.22 16.78 18.02
CA GLU A 89 -19.42 16.12 17.51
C GLU A 89 -19.07 14.91 16.64
N ALA A 90 -19.69 13.76 16.93
CA ALA A 90 -19.45 12.53 16.19
C ALA A 90 -20.06 12.57 14.76
N PHE A 91 -19.34 13.18 13.81
CA PHE A 91 -19.81 13.33 12.43
C PHE A 91 -19.46 12.16 11.48
N LEU A 92 -18.63 11.19 11.89
CA LEU A 92 -18.22 10.08 11.01
C LEU A 92 -19.42 9.29 10.47
N ASP A 93 -20.44 9.15 11.30
CA ASP A 93 -21.66 8.45 10.93
C ASP A 93 -22.46 9.23 9.88
N THR A 94 -22.28 10.54 9.68
CA THR A 94 -23.02 11.35 8.68
C THR A 94 -22.28 11.47 7.34
N ILE A 95 -20.98 11.14 7.29
CA ILE A 95 -20.18 11.25 6.08
C ILE A 95 -20.68 10.31 4.99
N ILE A 96 -20.92 10.88 3.82
CA ILE A 96 -21.07 10.15 2.57
C ILE A 96 -19.80 10.41 1.75
N THR A 97 -19.21 9.34 1.26
CA THR A 97 -18.01 9.41 0.43
C THR A 97 -18.26 8.77 -0.92
N CYS A 98 -17.48 9.20 -1.91
CA CYS A 98 -17.46 8.68 -3.27
C CYS A 98 -16.03 8.47 -3.70
N ASP A 99 -15.81 7.43 -4.50
CA ASP A 99 -14.56 7.23 -5.23
C ASP A 99 -14.84 6.47 -6.52
N GLU A 100 -13.97 6.69 -7.50
CA GLU A 100 -14.04 6.03 -8.80
C GLU A 100 -12.87 5.06 -8.97
N LYS A 101 -13.19 3.84 -9.38
CA LYS A 101 -12.20 2.77 -9.54
C LYS A 101 -12.31 2.10 -10.90
N TRP A 102 -11.18 1.99 -11.58
CA TRP A 102 -11.07 1.14 -12.76
C TRP A 102 -11.04 -0.34 -12.34
N CYS A 103 -12.06 -1.09 -12.77
CA CYS A 103 -12.17 -2.53 -12.60
C CYS A 103 -11.76 -3.24 -13.90
N LEU A 104 -10.73 -4.07 -13.83
CA LEU A 104 -10.30 -4.90 -14.95
C LEU A 104 -11.22 -6.12 -15.07
N TYR A 105 -11.58 -6.51 -16.29
CA TYR A 105 -12.29 -7.78 -16.53
C TYR A 105 -11.41 -8.98 -16.18
N ASP A 106 -10.12 -8.89 -16.50
CA ASP A 106 -9.12 -9.90 -16.18
C ASP A 106 -8.10 -9.30 -15.21
N SER A 107 -8.21 -9.65 -13.94
CA SER A 107 -7.29 -9.21 -12.88
C SER A 107 -6.32 -10.33 -12.45
N ARG A 108 -6.05 -11.31 -13.32
CA ARG A 108 -5.13 -12.41 -13.00
C ARG A 108 -3.75 -11.84 -12.65
N LYS A 109 -3.36 -12.04 -11.40
CA LYS A 109 -1.99 -11.77 -10.94
C LYS A 109 -1.16 -13.03 -11.17
N CYS A 110 0.01 -12.90 -11.77
CA CYS A 110 1.00 -13.96 -11.75
C CYS A 110 1.39 -14.21 -10.30
N ARG A 111 0.85 -15.28 -9.70
CA ARG A 111 1.27 -15.74 -8.38
C ARG A 111 2.37 -16.75 -8.60
N ALA A 112 3.51 -16.56 -7.93
CA ALA A 112 4.55 -17.58 -7.91
C ALA A 112 3.96 -18.85 -7.30
N PRO A 113 3.80 -19.94 -8.08
CA PRO A 113 3.33 -21.20 -7.52
C PRO A 113 4.39 -21.73 -6.54
N ARG A 114 3.94 -22.40 -5.47
CA ARG A 114 4.84 -23.24 -4.67
C ARG A 114 4.99 -24.54 -5.43
N LEU A 115 6.19 -24.81 -5.92
CA LEU A 115 6.53 -26.00 -6.70
C LEU A 115 7.66 -26.74 -6.01
N ASP A 116 7.80 -28.01 -6.33
CA ASP A 116 8.94 -28.81 -5.87
C ASP A 116 10.25 -28.26 -6.46
N LYS A 117 11.37 -28.49 -5.76
CA LYS A 117 12.69 -27.88 -6.06
C LYS A 117 13.16 -28.08 -7.51
N HIS A 118 12.70 -29.13 -8.18
CA HIS A 118 13.10 -29.52 -9.52
C HIS A 118 11.95 -29.47 -10.54
N GLU A 119 10.75 -29.04 -10.12
CA GLU A 119 9.62 -28.91 -11.03
C GLU A 119 9.70 -27.57 -11.79
N PRO A 120 9.64 -27.58 -13.13
CA PRO A 120 9.67 -26.35 -13.91
C PRO A 120 8.39 -25.53 -13.66
N PRO A 121 8.49 -24.19 -13.59
CA PRO A 121 7.32 -23.35 -13.48
C PRO A 121 6.42 -23.49 -14.70
N LYS A 122 5.13 -23.74 -14.46
CA LYS A 122 4.12 -23.75 -15.53
C LYS A 122 4.11 -22.38 -16.23
N ALA A 123 4.10 -22.40 -17.56
CA ALA A 123 3.97 -21.19 -18.36
C ALA A 123 2.60 -20.55 -18.11
N PHE A 124 2.59 -19.28 -17.71
CA PHE A 124 1.37 -18.49 -17.61
C PHE A 124 1.30 -17.52 -18.80
N PRO A 125 0.17 -17.43 -19.51
CA PRO A 125 0.01 -16.44 -20.57
C PRO A 125 0.18 -15.04 -19.96
N GLN A 126 0.97 -14.19 -20.61
CA GLN A 126 1.12 -12.81 -20.18
C GLN A 126 -0.25 -12.11 -20.21
N PRO A 127 -0.61 -11.32 -19.18
CA PRO A 127 -1.80 -10.50 -19.23
C PRO A 127 -1.75 -9.57 -20.44
N ASN A 128 -2.91 -9.35 -21.07
CA ASN A 128 -3.02 -8.39 -22.17
C ASN A 128 -2.57 -6.99 -21.68
N PRO A 129 -1.65 -6.29 -22.38
CA PRO A 129 -1.20 -4.95 -22.00
C PRO A 129 -2.31 -3.88 -22.00
N HIS A 130 -3.39 -4.10 -22.77
CA HIS A 130 -4.58 -3.24 -22.81
C HIS A 130 -5.82 -4.02 -22.39
N PRO A 131 -5.94 -4.37 -21.10
CA PRO A 131 -7.08 -5.13 -20.61
C PRO A 131 -8.35 -4.30 -20.75
N LYS A 132 -9.45 -4.96 -21.15
CA LYS A 132 -10.78 -4.34 -21.05
C LYS A 132 -11.01 -3.95 -19.58
N LYS A 133 -11.48 -2.72 -19.37
CA LYS A 133 -11.72 -2.15 -18.05
C LYS A 133 -13.01 -1.35 -18.06
N VAL A 134 -13.74 -1.42 -16.95
CA VAL A 134 -14.91 -0.58 -16.69
C VAL A 134 -14.60 0.37 -15.55
N LEU A 135 -15.20 1.55 -15.57
CA LEU A 135 -15.12 2.49 -14.47
C LEU A 135 -16.29 2.23 -13.53
N LEU A 136 -16.01 2.12 -12.24
CA LEU A 136 -16.99 1.95 -11.18
C LEU A 136 -17.00 3.23 -10.33
N SER A 137 -18.14 3.91 -10.27
CA SER A 137 -18.42 4.98 -9.31
C SER A 137 -19.20 4.36 -8.14
N VAL A 138 -18.74 4.55 -6.90
CA VAL A 138 -19.43 4.04 -5.71
C VAL A 138 -19.62 5.16 -4.71
N TRP A 139 -20.83 5.26 -4.17
CA TRP A 139 -21.23 6.15 -3.09
C TRP A 139 -21.57 5.32 -1.87
N TRP A 140 -20.95 5.59 -0.73
CA TRP A 140 -21.19 4.83 0.49
C TRP A 140 -21.09 5.67 1.75
N ARG A 141 -21.71 5.15 2.80
CA ARG A 141 -21.68 5.66 4.17
C ARG A 141 -21.10 4.57 5.07
N ALA A 142 -20.75 4.89 6.31
CA ALA A 142 -20.15 3.95 7.26
C ALA A 142 -20.88 2.59 7.36
N LYS A 143 -22.22 2.59 7.28
CA LYS A 143 -23.05 1.39 7.46
C LYS A 143 -23.31 0.60 6.17
N ARG A 144 -23.32 1.24 5.00
CA ARG A 144 -23.68 0.59 3.73
C ARG A 144 -23.29 1.40 2.49
N VAL A 145 -23.24 0.71 1.36
CA VAL A 145 -23.22 1.31 0.02
C VAL A 145 -24.60 1.87 -0.31
N ILE A 146 -24.66 3.11 -0.79
CA ILE A 146 -25.89 3.82 -1.16
C ILE A 146 -26.19 3.58 -2.64
N ARG A 147 -25.19 3.78 -3.50
CA ARG A 147 -25.31 3.65 -4.95
C ARG A 147 -23.97 3.21 -5.52
N TYR A 148 -24.03 2.42 -6.57
CA TYR A 148 -22.89 2.20 -7.45
C TYR A 148 -23.36 2.25 -8.90
N GLN A 149 -22.45 2.65 -9.79
CA GLN A 149 -22.69 2.71 -11.23
C GLN A 149 -21.46 2.19 -11.97
N PHE A 150 -21.71 1.31 -12.94
CA PHE A 150 -20.69 0.90 -13.90
C PHE A 150 -20.85 1.70 -15.18
N PHE A 151 -19.75 2.27 -15.65
CA PHE A 151 -19.66 2.91 -16.96
C PHE A 151 -19.16 1.92 -17.99
N LYS A 152 -19.55 2.11 -19.26
CA LYS A 152 -19.10 1.22 -20.33
C LYS A 152 -17.60 1.34 -20.51
N SER A 153 -17.01 0.30 -21.09
CA SER A 153 -15.57 0.29 -21.36
C SER A 153 -15.19 1.45 -22.27
N GLY A 154 -14.28 2.31 -21.79
CA GLY A 154 -13.82 3.49 -22.52
C GLY A 154 -14.58 4.78 -22.21
N GLU A 155 -15.68 4.72 -21.47
CA GLU A 155 -16.36 5.92 -20.97
C GLU A 155 -15.58 6.50 -19.77
N THR A 156 -15.44 7.81 -19.75
CA THR A 156 -14.86 8.58 -18.63
C THR A 156 -15.92 9.46 -18.02
N ILE A 157 -15.86 9.68 -16.70
CA ILE A 157 -16.78 10.58 -16.01
C ILE A 157 -16.41 12.02 -16.38
N THR A 158 -17.28 12.67 -17.14
CA THR A 158 -17.23 14.11 -17.37
C THR A 158 -17.93 14.83 -16.22
N ALA A 159 -17.73 16.15 -16.12
CA ALA A 159 -18.38 16.96 -15.09
C ALA A 159 -19.91 16.83 -15.13
N ASP A 160 -20.52 16.84 -16.33
CA ASP A 160 -21.98 16.73 -16.48
C ASP A 160 -22.52 15.39 -15.99
N VAL A 161 -21.81 14.30 -16.30
CA VAL A 161 -22.16 12.95 -15.83
C VAL A 161 -22.09 12.90 -14.31
N TYR A 162 -21.03 13.46 -13.72
CA TYR A 162 -20.87 13.51 -12.27
C TYR A 162 -21.97 14.32 -11.58
N CYS A 163 -22.33 15.49 -12.13
CA CYS A 163 -23.46 16.30 -11.63
C CYS A 163 -24.78 15.51 -11.70
N GLY A 164 -25.02 14.76 -12.78
CA GLY A 164 -26.17 13.87 -12.88
C GLY A 164 -26.16 12.77 -11.83
N GLU A 165 -25.00 12.14 -11.58
CA GLU A 165 -24.86 11.13 -10.52
C GLU A 165 -25.16 11.70 -9.13
N LEU A 166 -24.71 12.93 -8.85
CA LEU A 166 -24.96 13.62 -7.57
C LEU A 166 -26.45 13.81 -7.30
N VAL A 167 -27.22 14.27 -8.29
CA VAL A 167 -28.67 14.47 -8.15
C VAL A 167 -29.37 13.14 -7.85
N ILE A 168 -29.02 12.08 -8.58
CA ILE A 168 -29.64 10.77 -8.37
C ILE A 168 -29.20 10.17 -7.01
N MET A 169 -27.96 10.40 -6.59
CA MET A 169 -27.47 9.99 -5.28
C MET A 169 -28.26 10.69 -4.16
N LEU A 170 -28.49 12.00 -4.28
CA LEU A 170 -29.25 12.77 -3.31
C LEU A 170 -30.71 12.28 -3.19
N GLN A 171 -31.36 11.99 -4.32
CA GLN A 171 -32.70 11.39 -4.32
C GLN A 171 -32.73 10.05 -3.59
N LYS A 172 -31.79 9.14 -3.91
CA LYS A 172 -31.69 7.86 -3.21
C LYS A 172 -31.40 8.03 -1.72
N LEU A 173 -30.61 9.03 -1.35
CA LEU A 173 -30.31 9.31 0.05
C LEU A 173 -31.58 9.73 0.82
N GLN A 174 -32.44 10.55 0.22
CA GLN A 174 -33.72 10.96 0.81
C GLN A 174 -34.63 9.75 1.06
N GLU A 175 -34.72 8.81 0.10
CA GLU A 175 -35.47 7.55 0.27
C GLU A 175 -34.88 6.70 1.41
N PHE A 176 -33.55 6.65 1.50
CA PHE A 176 -32.85 5.83 2.48
C PHE A 176 -32.81 6.42 3.90
N CYS A 177 -33.00 7.73 4.05
CA CYS A 177 -32.87 8.46 5.31
C CYS A 177 -33.82 9.68 5.33
N PRO A 178 -35.10 9.50 5.70
CA PRO A 178 -36.08 10.59 5.69
C PRO A 178 -35.75 11.75 6.65
N ALA A 179 -34.82 11.54 7.60
CA ALA A 179 -34.31 12.57 8.49
C ALA A 179 -33.57 13.71 7.75
N PHE A 180 -33.04 13.47 6.54
CA PHE A 180 -32.37 14.51 5.74
C PHE A 180 -33.35 15.48 5.06
N SER A 181 -34.64 15.10 4.94
CA SER A 181 -35.65 15.89 4.23
C SER A 181 -36.23 17.04 5.07
N GLN A 182 -35.84 17.19 6.34
CA GLN A 182 -36.44 18.17 7.27
C GLN A 182 -35.58 19.40 7.57
N SER A 183 -34.31 19.45 7.14
CA SER A 183 -33.43 20.59 7.46
C SER A 183 -33.51 21.78 6.50
N GLU A 184 -34.30 21.68 5.43
CA GLU A 184 -34.40 22.74 4.40
C GLU A 184 -35.65 23.64 4.54
N ALA A 185 -36.53 23.36 5.51
CA ALA A 185 -37.79 24.08 5.69
C ALA A 185 -37.78 25.16 6.80
N THR A 186 -36.63 25.54 7.36
CA THR A 186 -36.59 26.53 8.46
C THR A 186 -35.42 27.49 8.32
N ALA A 187 -35.51 28.38 7.32
CA ALA A 187 -34.81 29.66 7.35
C ALA A 187 -35.78 30.74 6.85
N PRO A 188 -36.27 31.65 7.69
CA PRO A 188 -36.93 32.86 7.23
C PRO A 188 -35.88 33.76 6.58
N LEU A 189 -36.14 34.22 5.35
CA LEU A 189 -35.36 35.27 4.71
C LEU A 189 -35.57 36.61 5.44
N PRO A 190 -34.54 37.49 5.47
CA PRO A 190 -34.64 38.83 6.04
C PRO A 190 -35.58 39.75 5.25
#